data_AF-A0AAU4MKY4-F1
#
_entry.id   AF-A0AAU4MKY4-F1
#
_cell.length_a   1.000
_cell.length_b   1.000
_cell.length_c   1.000
_cell.angle_alpha   90.00
_cell.angle_beta   90.00
_cell.angle_gamma   90.00
#
_symmetry.space_group_name_H-M   'P 1'
#
loop_
_entity.id
_entity.type
_entity.pdbx_description
1 polymer ?
#
loop_
_entity_poly.entity_id
_entity_poly.type
_entity_poly.pdbx_seq_one_letter_code
_entity_poly.pdbx_strand_id
1 'polypeptide(L)'
;MNHPLAALLTLDGQLRLVGLVLVGLGLFHALLPRIVGWPADLAGSSLLTRQVGYAHLFFIGLTCVLLGLLPLLLVRDLRAGTPLGTAVLAGQTLFWGTRWVFEFAYFSPRLWRGDRLRTAAHLALSVLWTWVTGVFAWALVLALTASGG
;
A
#
# COMPACT_ATOMS: atom_id res chain seq x y z
N MET A 1 -20.02 -16.40 -21.35
CA MET A 1 -18.56 -16.39 -21.64
C MET A 1 -17.88 -15.54 -20.58
N ASN A 2 -17.12 -16.17 -19.68
CA ASN A 2 -16.40 -15.46 -18.62
C ASN A 2 -15.13 -14.84 -19.23
N HIS A 3 -15.19 -13.57 -19.64
CA HIS A 3 -13.99 -12.89 -20.11
C HIS A 3 -13.00 -12.76 -18.94
N PRO A 4 -11.73 -13.20 -19.07
CA PRO A 4 -10.74 -13.13 -17.99
C PRO A 4 -10.51 -11.69 -17.50
N LEU A 5 -10.75 -10.69 -18.35
CA LEU A 5 -10.72 -9.28 -17.99
C LEU A 5 -11.87 -8.86 -17.06
N ALA A 6 -13.05 -9.47 -17.20
CA ALA A 6 -14.18 -9.18 -16.32
C ALA A 6 -13.92 -9.67 -14.89
N ALA A 7 -13.14 -10.75 -14.72
CA ALA A 7 -12.74 -11.24 -13.41
C ALA A 7 -11.88 -10.23 -12.64
N LEU A 8 -11.08 -9.42 -13.34
CA LEU A 8 -10.27 -8.37 -12.72
C LEU A 8 -11.11 -7.24 -12.13
N LEU A 9 -12.32 -7.00 -12.65
CA LEU A 9 -13.22 -5.96 -12.17
C LEU A 9 -14.02 -6.37 -10.92
N THR A 10 -14.02 -7.67 -10.59
CA THR A 10 -14.64 -8.17 -9.36
C THR A 10 -13.84 -7.73 -8.14
N LEU A 11 -14.48 -7.65 -6.96
CA LEU A 11 -13.78 -7.31 -5.72
C LEU A 11 -12.64 -8.29 -5.40
N ASP A 12 -12.83 -9.60 -5.64
CA ASP A 12 -11.79 -10.60 -5.46
C ASP A 12 -10.60 -10.34 -6.40
N GLY A 13 -10.88 -9.98 -7.66
CA GLY A 13 -9.88 -9.57 -8.62
C GLY A 13 -9.11 -8.32 -8.17
N GLN A 14 -9.82 -7.30 -7.70
CA GLN A 14 -9.24 -6.06 -7.20
C GLN A 14 -8.37 -6.29 -5.96
N LEU A 15 -8.82 -7.11 -4.99
CA LEU A 15 -8.02 -7.48 -3.82
C LEU A 15 -6.73 -8.19 -4.23
N ARG A 16 -6.79 -9.13 -5.18
CA ARG A 16 -5.59 -9.80 -5.70
C ARG A 16 -4.66 -8.84 -6.41
N LEU A 17 -5.19 -7.90 -7.20
CA LEU A 17 -4.40 -6.86 -7.88
C LEU A 17 -3.73 -5.94 -6.87
N VAL A 18 -4.44 -5.48 -5.84
CA VAL A 18 -3.86 -4.71 -4.74
C VAL A 18 -2.74 -5.50 -4.07
N GLY A 19 -2.98 -6.78 -3.77
CA GLY A 19 -1.97 -7.66 -3.20
C GLY A 19 -0.71 -7.77 -4.04
N LEU A 20 -0.87 -7.99 -5.35
CA LEU A 20 0.24 -8.04 -6.30
C LEU A 20 1.03 -6.72 -6.33
N VAL A 21 0.32 -5.59 -6.37
CA VAL A 21 0.96 -4.26 -6.38
C VAL A 21 1.69 -3.99 -5.07
N LEU A 22 1.13 -4.34 -3.92
CA LEU A 22 1.79 -4.19 -2.62
C LEU A 22 3.04 -5.06 -2.50
N VAL A 23 3.01 -6.30 -3.00
CA VAL A 23 4.20 -7.15 -3.08
C VAL A 23 5.26 -6.52 -3.98
N GLY A 24 4.88 -6.06 -5.17
CA GLY A 24 5.79 -5.38 -6.10
C GLY A 24 6.41 -4.12 -5.49
N LEU A 25 5.61 -3.29 -4.83
CA LEU A 25 6.08 -2.12 -4.10
C LEU A 25 7.02 -2.51 -2.96
N GLY A 26 6.70 -3.54 -2.18
CA GLY A 26 7.54 -4.03 -1.10
C GLY A 26 8.94 -4.40 -1.59
N LEU A 27 9.02 -5.12 -2.71
CA LEU A 27 10.30 -5.45 -3.36
C LEU A 27 11.02 -4.21 -3.90
N PHE A 28 10.27 -3.25 -4.46
CA PHE A 28 10.82 -1.99 -4.97
C PHE A 28 11.53 -1.15 -3.89
N HIS A 29 11.15 -1.26 -2.61
CA HIS A 29 11.83 -0.54 -1.53
C HIS A 29 13.32 -0.92 -1.38
N ALA A 30 13.74 -2.09 -1.85
CA ALA A 30 15.16 -2.48 -1.87
C ALA A 30 15.99 -1.66 -2.87
N LEU A 31 15.36 -1.13 -3.93
CA LEU A 31 16.00 -0.31 -4.95
C LEU A 31 15.84 1.20 -4.71
N LEU A 32 14.80 1.58 -3.95
CA LEU A 32 14.41 2.96 -3.71
C LEU A 32 15.58 3.87 -3.30
N PRO A 33 16.45 3.53 -2.32
CA PRO A 33 17.53 4.43 -1.88
C PRO A 33 18.50 4.81 -2.99
N ARG A 34 18.76 3.87 -3.91
CA ARG A 34 19.65 4.12 -5.05
C ARG A 34 19.00 5.02 -6.08
N ILE A 35 17.69 4.83 -6.32
CA ILE A 35 16.92 5.61 -7.31
C ILE A 35 16.80 7.07 -6.88
N VAL A 36 16.55 7.34 -5.60
CA VAL A 36 16.33 8.71 -5.10
C VAL A 36 17.58 9.38 -4.53
N GLY A 37 18.74 8.71 -4.54
CA GLY A 37 20.01 9.32 -4.12
C GLY A 37 20.24 9.39 -2.60
N TRP A 38 19.54 8.58 -1.80
CA TRP A 38 19.66 8.58 -0.33
C TRP A 38 21.09 8.47 0.22
N PRO A 39 22.00 7.67 -0.36
CA PRO A 39 23.38 7.64 0.12
C PRO A 39 24.05 9.02 0.15
N ALA A 40 23.78 9.86 -0.86
CA ALA A 40 24.30 11.23 -0.92
C ALA A 40 23.58 12.14 0.08
N ASP A 41 22.24 12.09 0.10
CA ASP A 41 21.43 12.92 1.01
C ASP A 41 21.73 12.67 2.49
N LEU A 42 22.05 11.42 2.84
CA LEU A 42 22.31 11.01 4.22
C LEU A 42 23.80 11.08 4.62
N ALA A 43 24.70 11.47 3.71
CA ALA A 43 26.15 11.48 3.98
C ALA A 43 26.52 12.34 5.20
N GLY A 44 25.84 13.48 5.39
CA GLY A 44 26.06 14.39 6.52
C GLY A 44 25.41 13.97 7.84
N SER A 45 24.64 12.87 7.88
CA SER A 45 23.99 12.40 9.10
C SER A 45 24.89 11.48 9.95
N SER A 46 24.49 11.23 11.20
CA SER A 46 25.22 10.26 12.06
C SER A 46 25.10 8.83 11.51
N LEU A 47 26.05 7.95 11.85
CA LEU A 47 25.98 6.54 11.47
C LEU A 47 24.68 5.89 11.98
N LEU A 48 24.29 6.19 13.22
CA LEU A 48 23.06 5.66 13.82
C LEU A 48 21.84 6.09 13.01
N THR A 49 21.72 7.38 12.67
CA THR A 49 20.60 7.90 11.86
C THR A 49 20.49 7.18 10.52
N ARG A 50 21.62 6.96 9.83
CA ARG A 50 21.62 6.20 8.56
C ARG A 50 21.11 4.79 8.75
N GLN A 51 21.69 4.05 9.69
CA GLN A 51 21.36 2.64 9.91
C GLN A 51 19.88 2.46 10.32
N VAL A 52 19.40 3.33 11.20
CA VAL A 52 17.98 3.36 11.60
C VAL A 52 17.09 3.63 10.39
N GLY A 53 17.43 4.60 9.54
CA GLY A 53 16.67 4.90 8.33
C GLY A 53 16.57 3.71 7.37
N TYR A 54 17.69 3.02 7.11
CA TYR A 54 17.71 1.82 6.26
C TYR A 54 16.96 0.64 6.88
N ALA A 55 17.05 0.44 8.19
CA ALA A 55 16.30 -0.60 8.89
C ALA A 55 14.78 -0.36 8.80
N HIS A 56 14.32 0.88 9.01
CA HIS A 56 12.91 1.21 8.87
C HIS A 56 12.43 1.04 7.42
N LEU A 57 13.24 1.42 6.44
CA LEU A 57 12.92 1.17 5.03
C LEU A 57 12.74 -0.33 4.74
N PHE A 58 13.61 -1.17 5.28
CA PHE A 58 13.46 -2.62 5.16
C PHE A 58 12.13 -3.11 5.75
N PHE A 59 11.79 -2.67 6.96
CA PHE A 59 10.52 -3.06 7.59
C PHE A 59 9.29 -2.53 6.87
N ILE A 60 9.37 -1.35 6.25
CA ILE A 60 8.31 -0.84 5.36
C ILE A 60 8.14 -1.77 4.16
N GLY A 61 9.24 -2.13 3.49
CA GLY A 61 9.21 -3.08 2.36
C GLY A 61 8.63 -4.44 2.76
N LEU A 62 9.09 -5.00 3.87
CA LEU A 62 8.59 -6.26 4.42
C LEU A 62 7.10 -6.19 4.76
N THR A 63 6.65 -5.09 5.38
CA THR A 63 5.23 -4.87 5.71
C THR A 63 4.37 -4.85 4.45
N CYS A 64 4.80 -4.15 3.39
CA CYS A 64 4.12 -4.16 2.09
C CYS A 64 3.99 -5.57 1.52
N VAL A 65 5.06 -6.38 1.56
CA VAL A 65 5.00 -7.77 1.09
C VAL A 65 4.03 -8.59 1.92
N LEU A 66 4.17 -8.60 3.25
CA LEU A 66 3.33 -9.44 4.13
C LEU A 66 1.86 -9.06 4.02
N LEU A 67 1.53 -7.77 4.06
CA LEU A 67 0.15 -7.29 3.92
C LEU A 67 -0.41 -7.48 2.50
N GLY A 68 0.45 -7.45 1.48
CA GLY A 68 0.09 -7.73 0.09
C GLY A 68 -0.17 -9.22 -0.20
N LEU A 69 0.55 -10.12 0.48
CA LEU A 69 0.33 -11.57 0.31
C LEU A 69 -1.05 -12.03 0.79
N LEU A 70 -1.61 -11.38 1.81
CA LEU A 70 -2.92 -11.71 2.36
C LEU A 70 -4.04 -11.66 1.30
N PRO A 71 -4.33 -10.53 0.63
CA PRO A 71 -5.37 -10.47 -0.40
C PRO A 71 -4.94 -11.15 -1.71
N LEU A 72 -3.65 -11.37 -1.94
CA LEU A 72 -3.16 -12.09 -3.12
C LEU A 72 -3.46 -13.60 -3.04
N LEU A 73 -3.22 -14.21 -1.87
CA LEU A 73 -3.28 -15.65 -1.67
C LEU A 73 -4.53 -16.11 -0.92
N LEU A 74 -5.04 -15.30 0.01
CA LEU A 74 -6.09 -15.67 0.97
C LEU A 74 -7.38 -14.85 0.78
N VAL A 75 -7.67 -14.42 -0.45
CA VAL A 75 -8.83 -13.57 -0.74
C VAL A 75 -10.16 -14.21 -0.30
N ARG A 76 -10.28 -15.55 -0.41
CA ARG A 76 -11.49 -16.28 0.00
C ARG A 76 -11.67 -16.24 1.51
N ASP A 77 -10.60 -16.45 2.28
CA ASP A 77 -10.62 -16.42 3.74
C ASP A 77 -10.90 -15.00 4.27
N LEU A 78 -10.30 -13.99 3.64
CA LEU A 78 -10.58 -12.57 3.95
C LEU A 78 -12.04 -12.20 3.70
N ARG A 79 -12.67 -12.80 2.69
CA ARG A 79 -14.04 -12.54 2.27
C ARG A 79 -15.07 -13.48 2.90
N ALA A 80 -14.65 -14.42 3.74
CA ALA A 80 -15.53 -15.40 4.37
C ALA A 80 -16.45 -14.83 5.47
N GLY A 81 -16.33 -13.53 5.80
CA GLY A 81 -17.15 -12.89 6.84
C GLY A 81 -16.79 -13.29 8.27
N THR A 82 -15.63 -13.93 8.48
CA THR A 82 -15.17 -14.34 9.81
C THR A 82 -14.69 -13.13 10.61
N PRO A 83 -14.76 -13.17 11.96
CA PRO A 83 -14.21 -12.10 12.80
C PRO A 83 -12.74 -11.78 12.49
N LEU A 84 -11.93 -12.80 12.22
CA LEU A 84 -10.52 -12.65 11.84
C LEU A 84 -10.38 -11.94 10.49
N GLY A 85 -11.11 -12.39 9.46
CA GLY A 85 -11.07 -11.76 8.13
C GLY A 85 -11.48 -10.28 8.18
N THR A 86 -12.55 -9.99 8.91
CA THR A 86 -13.02 -8.61 9.15
C THR A 86 -11.97 -7.78 9.89
N ALA A 87 -11.35 -8.30 10.95
CA ALA A 87 -10.30 -7.60 11.69
C ALA A 87 -9.08 -7.29 10.80
N VAL A 88 -8.67 -8.24 9.95
CA VAL A 88 -7.57 -8.02 9.00
C VAL A 88 -7.93 -6.97 7.96
N LEU A 89 -9.14 -7.00 7.39
CA LEU A 89 -9.61 -5.96 6.45
C LEU A 89 -9.67 -4.58 7.12
N ALA A 90 -10.09 -4.50 8.39
CA ALA A 90 -10.09 -3.27 9.16
C ALA A 90 -8.66 -2.74 9.38
N GLY A 91 -7.74 -3.62 9.78
CA GLY A 91 -6.33 -3.28 9.95
C GLY A 91 -5.69 -2.78 8.66
N GLN A 92 -5.96 -3.43 7.52
CA GLN A 92 -5.46 -3.00 6.21
C GLN A 92 -6.05 -1.64 5.80
N THR A 93 -7.36 -1.44 6.00
CA THR A 93 -8.03 -0.17 5.71
C THR A 93 -7.42 0.97 6.53
N LEU A 94 -7.20 0.75 7.83
CA LEU A 94 -6.60 1.73 8.73
C LEU A 94 -5.15 2.04 8.34
N PHE A 95 -4.33 1.01 8.13
CA PHE A 95 -2.91 1.16 7.81
C PHE A 95 -2.70 1.90 6.49
N TRP A 96 -3.33 1.40 5.42
CA TRP A 96 -3.20 2.00 4.08
C TRP A 96 -3.89 3.37 3.99
N GLY A 97 -5.02 3.55 4.68
CA GLY A 97 -5.69 4.84 4.79
C GLY A 97 -4.83 5.88 5.51
N THR A 98 -4.16 5.51 6.61
CA THR A 98 -3.21 6.39 7.30
C THR A 98 -2.03 6.73 6.39
N ARG A 99 -1.46 5.74 5.69
CA ARG A 99 -0.39 5.95 4.72
C ARG A 99 -0.83 6.90 3.59
N TRP A 100 -2.05 6.77 3.10
CA TRP A 100 -2.63 7.64 2.09
C TRP A 100 -2.78 9.08 2.60
N VAL A 101 -3.34 9.27 3.80
CA VAL A 101 -3.49 10.60 4.42
C VAL A 101 -2.14 11.29 4.61
N PHE A 102 -1.08 10.55 4.98
CA PHE A 102 0.26 11.10 5.14
C PHE A 102 0.80 11.76 3.87
N GLU A 103 0.39 11.30 2.69
CA GLU A 103 0.78 11.90 1.41
C GLU A 103 0.38 13.38 1.32
N PHE A 104 -0.77 13.75 1.87
CA PHE A 104 -1.29 15.11 1.82
C PHE A 104 -1.06 15.91 3.10
N ALA A 105 -1.11 15.24 4.26
CA ALA A 105 -1.06 15.90 5.56
C ALA A 105 0.36 16.05 6.12
N TYR A 106 1.28 15.17 5.75
CA TYR A 106 2.65 15.15 6.29
C TYR A 106 3.68 15.67 5.28
N PHE A 107 3.65 15.19 4.03
CA PHE A 107 4.64 15.59 3.04
C PHE A 107 4.39 17.00 2.50
N SER A 108 5.42 17.86 2.56
CA SER A 108 5.32 19.23 2.09
C SER A 108 5.17 19.30 0.56
N PRO A 109 4.23 20.10 0.03
CA PRO A 109 4.13 20.32 -1.42
C PRO A 109 5.37 20.90 -2.10
N ARG A 110 6.30 21.46 -1.31
CA ARG A 110 7.62 21.90 -1.79
C ARG A 110 8.45 20.76 -2.38
N LEU A 111 8.15 19.50 -2.03
CA LEU A 111 8.86 18.35 -2.55
C LEU A 111 8.60 18.11 -4.05
N TRP A 112 7.43 18.52 -4.57
CA TRP A 112 7.02 18.23 -5.95
C TRP A 112 6.64 19.45 -6.79
N ARG A 113 6.12 20.53 -6.19
CA ARG A 113 5.72 21.72 -6.96
C ARG A 113 6.92 22.35 -7.66
N GLY A 114 6.78 22.60 -8.97
CA GLY A 114 7.86 23.13 -9.82
C GLY A 114 8.70 22.04 -10.49
N ASP A 115 8.56 20.78 -10.09
CA ASP A 115 9.21 19.62 -10.72
C ASP A 115 8.14 18.73 -11.37
N ARG A 116 8.20 18.60 -12.70
CA ARG A 116 7.20 17.84 -13.48
C ARG A 116 7.21 16.35 -13.12
N LEU A 117 8.39 15.76 -12.94
CA LEU A 117 8.53 14.34 -12.65
C LEU A 117 8.01 14.03 -11.25
N ARG A 118 8.40 14.83 -10.25
CA ARG A 118 7.94 14.65 -8.87
C ARG A 118 6.45 14.94 -8.73
N THR A 119 5.91 15.90 -9.47
CA THR A 119 4.46 16.15 -9.51
C THR A 119 3.72 14.97 -10.10
N ALA A 120 4.20 14.39 -11.21
CA ALA A 120 3.61 13.18 -11.80
C ALA A 120 3.67 12.00 -10.82
N ALA A 121 4.79 11.82 -10.12
CA ALA A 121 4.95 10.77 -9.11
C ALA A 121 3.96 10.94 -7.94
N HIS A 122 3.79 12.17 -7.43
CA HIS A 122 2.80 12.46 -6.40
C HIS A 122 1.38 12.14 -6.87
N LEU A 123 0.98 12.58 -8.06
CA LEU A 123 -0.35 12.25 -8.59
C LEU A 123 -0.55 10.74 -8.77
N ALA A 124 0.45 10.03 -9.28
CA ALA A 124 0.39 8.58 -9.45
C ALA A 124 0.27 7.84 -8.11
N LEU A 125 1.05 8.24 -7.10
CA LEU A 125 0.98 7.68 -5.76
C LEU A 125 -0.36 7.99 -5.09
N SER A 126 -0.86 9.20 -5.23
CA SER A 126 -2.18 9.60 -4.74
C SER A 126 -3.29 8.72 -5.31
N VAL A 127 -3.33 8.51 -6.62
CA VAL A 127 -4.29 7.62 -7.30
C VAL A 127 -4.15 6.18 -6.81
N LEU A 128 -2.90 5.69 -6.73
CA LEU A 128 -2.60 4.33 -6.29
C LEU A 128 -3.11 4.09 -4.85
N TRP A 129 -2.80 4.98 -3.92
CA TRP A 129 -3.17 4.81 -2.52
C TRP A 129 -4.65 5.06 -2.26
N THR A 130 -5.31 5.93 -3.06
CA THR A 130 -6.78 6.02 -3.08
C THR A 130 -7.40 4.69 -3.48
N TRP A 131 -6.90 4.06 -4.54
CA TRP A 131 -7.41 2.76 -4.99
C TRP A 131 -7.17 1.65 -3.95
N VAL A 132 -5.94 1.49 -3.45
CA VAL A 132 -5.61 0.48 -2.42
C VAL A 132 -6.51 0.64 -1.19
N THR A 133 -6.62 1.85 -0.66
CA THR A 133 -7.46 2.14 0.52
C THR A 133 -8.93 1.87 0.21
N GLY A 134 -9.42 2.32 -0.96
CA GLY A 134 -10.80 2.15 -1.38
C GLY A 134 -11.21 0.69 -1.52
N VAL A 135 -10.35 -0.16 -2.08
CA VAL A 135 -10.63 -1.61 -2.24
C VAL A 135 -10.75 -2.29 -0.87
N PHE A 136 -9.85 -2.02 0.07
CA PHE A 136 -9.95 -2.58 1.42
C PHE A 136 -11.16 -2.05 2.20
N ALA A 137 -11.42 -0.74 2.12
CA ALA A 137 -12.57 -0.12 2.77
C ALA A 137 -13.89 -0.72 2.23
N TRP A 138 -14.00 -0.89 0.92
CA TRP A 138 -15.17 -1.51 0.30
C TRP A 138 -15.34 -2.97 0.73
N ALA A 139 -14.25 -3.75 0.75
CA ALA A 139 -14.28 -5.12 1.23
C ALA A 139 -14.72 -5.22 2.70
N LEU A 140 -14.25 -4.29 3.55
CA LEU A 140 -14.61 -4.20 4.96
C LEU A 140 -16.09 -3.87 5.16
N VAL A 141 -16.63 -2.86 4.46
CA VAL A 141 -18.05 -2.50 4.54
C VAL A 141 -18.93 -3.70 4.26
N LEU A 142 -18.64 -4.44 3.17
CA LEU A 142 -19.39 -5.65 2.83
C LEU A 142 -19.28 -6.75 3.89
N ALA A 143 -18.11 -6.92 4.51
CA ALA A 143 -17.93 -7.90 5.58
C ALA A 143 -18.77 -7.54 6.82
N LEU A 144 -18.78 -6.26 7.21
CA LEU A 144 -19.56 -5.77 8.35
C LEU A 144 -21.07 -5.91 8.12
N THR A 145 -21.56 -5.63 6.92
CA THR A 145 -22.98 -5.81 6.58
C THR A 145 -23.41 -7.27 6.56
N ALA A 146 -22.51 -8.18 6.18
CA ALA A 146 -22.79 -9.62 6.15
C ALA A 146 -22.80 -10.26 7.55
N SER A 147 -22.08 -9.69 8.52
CA SER A 147 -22.07 -10.16 9.91
C SER A 147 -23.22 -9.62 10.77
N GLY A 148 -23.96 -8.61 10.28
CA GLY A 148 -25.03 -7.94 11.02
C GLY A 148 -26.46 -8.39 10.69
N GLY A 149 -26.63 -9.37 9.79
CA GLY A 149 -27.91 -9.99 9.43
C GLY A 149 -27.88 -11.49 9.68
#